data_AF-A0A7W1RRQ6-F1
#
_entry.id   AF-A0A7W1RRQ6-F1
#
_cell.length_a   1.000
_cell.length_b   1.000
_cell.length_c   1.000
_cell.angle_alpha   90.00
_cell.angle_beta   90.00
_cell.angle_gamma   90.00
#
_symmetry.space_group_name_H-M   'P 1'
#
loop_
_entity.id
_entity.type
_entity.pdbx_description
1 polymer ?
#
loop_
_entity_poly.entity_id
_entity_poly.type
_entity_poly.pdbx_seq_one_letter_code
_entity_poly.pdbx_strand_id
1 'polypeptide(L)'
;AKATKTVIALLLVSSAVLIALVLIGGWTSQTGARWMTLAYVIIYSLIAYFVFFQWKRGVLALSAGLALMFAAMVAPGLPGWFERTKDGYASSLLPAEVLGLLTVLIVMLQVLLVAASILGFQQGWDVEVEERSQQDREDEDEDDYDEDGHENGSGEYHQDEGSADQEHAYADAEHGRASEAEHEADEGTGQSRQQG
;
A
#
# COMPACT_ATOMS: atom_id res chain seq x y z
N ALA A 1 -3.26 10.99 9.99
CA ALA A 1 -3.45 11.76 8.74
C ALA A 1 -2.40 12.85 8.48
N LYS A 2 -2.32 13.94 9.26
CA LYS A 2 -1.41 15.08 8.97
C LYS A 2 0.08 14.68 9.00
N ALA A 3 0.50 13.81 9.92
CA ALA A 3 1.88 13.33 10.01
C ALA A 3 2.30 12.52 8.77
N THR A 4 1.50 11.55 8.34
CA THR A 4 1.74 10.73 7.14
C THR A 4 1.87 11.57 5.88
N LYS A 5 1.00 12.59 5.74
CA LYS A 5 1.08 13.55 4.63
C LYS A 5 2.43 14.25 4.57
N THR A 6 2.89 14.78 5.70
CA THR A 6 4.16 15.48 5.77
C THR A 6 5.34 14.54 5.47
N VAL A 7 5.33 13.32 6.01
CA VAL A 7 6.38 12.33 5.76
C VAL A 7 6.50 12.01 4.28
N ILE A 8 5.39 11.69 3.61
CA ILE A 8 5.40 11.33 2.18
C ILE A 8 5.80 12.52 1.31
N ALA A 9 5.30 13.72 1.62
CA ALA A 9 5.70 14.94 0.93
C ALA A 9 7.22 15.18 1.05
N LEU A 10 7.78 15.04 2.25
CA LEU A 10 9.22 15.19 2.48
C LEU A 10 10.04 14.14 1.72
N LEU A 11 9.59 12.88 1.70
CA LEU A 11 10.26 11.81 0.97
C LEU A 11 10.23 12.03 -0.56
N LEU A 12 9.10 12.49 -1.11
CA LEU A 12 8.98 12.84 -2.53
C LEU A 12 9.88 14.01 -2.92
N VAL A 13 9.89 15.09 -2.13
CA VAL A 13 10.75 16.26 -2.38
C VAL A 13 12.22 15.86 -2.28
N SER A 14 12.59 15.11 -1.24
CA SER A 14 13.97 14.62 -1.08
C SER A 14 14.38 13.73 -2.25
N SER A 15 13.48 12.87 -2.75
CA SER A 15 13.72 12.04 -3.93
C SER A 15 13.92 12.90 -5.17
N ALA A 16 13.04 13.88 -5.41
CA ALA A 16 13.15 14.77 -6.56
C ALA A 16 14.48 15.54 -6.57
N VAL A 17 14.91 16.04 -5.41
CA VAL A 17 16.18 16.76 -5.25
C VAL A 17 17.37 15.82 -5.53
N LEU A 18 17.40 14.63 -4.94
CA LEU A 18 18.50 13.69 -5.16
C LEU A 18 18.59 13.24 -6.62
N ILE A 19 17.45 12.94 -7.26
CA ILE A 19 17.41 12.56 -8.68
C ILE A 19 17.90 13.74 -9.55
N ALA A 20 17.51 14.98 -9.23
CA ALA A 20 17.99 16.16 -9.93
C ALA A 20 19.51 16.37 -9.77
N LEU A 21 20.06 16.13 -8.58
CA LEU A 21 21.51 16.18 -8.35
C LEU A 21 22.26 15.15 -9.21
N VAL A 22 21.74 13.92 -9.31
CA VAL A 22 22.32 12.89 -10.19
C VAL A 22 22.19 13.27 -11.66
N LEU A 23 21.06 13.86 -12.08
CA LEU A 23 20.83 14.32 -13.44
C LEU A 23 21.81 15.43 -13.85
N ILE A 24 22.00 16.43 -13.00
CA ILE A 24 22.91 17.56 -13.26
C ILE A 24 24.37 17.08 -13.15
N GLY A 25 24.70 16.32 -12.10
CA GLY A 25 26.06 15.85 -11.82
C GLY A 25 26.57 14.85 -12.84
N GLY A 26 25.71 13.94 -13.30
CA GLY A 26 26.02 12.90 -14.28
C GLY A 26 25.62 13.25 -15.70
N TRP A 27 25.33 14.53 -15.98
CA TRP A 27 24.75 14.98 -17.26
C TRP A 27 25.47 14.34 -18.44
N THR A 28 26.79 14.53 -18.56
CA THR A 28 27.61 14.04 -19.69
C THR A 28 27.69 12.52 -19.80
N SER A 29 27.53 11.79 -18.69
CA SER A 29 27.63 10.32 -18.64
C SER A 29 26.29 9.58 -18.88
N GLN A 30 25.15 10.29 -18.92
CA GLN A 30 23.82 9.67 -19.07
C GLN A 30 23.34 9.58 -20.53
N THR A 31 24.05 8.86 -21.38
CA THR A 31 23.61 8.67 -22.78
C THR A 31 22.37 7.77 -22.82
N GLY A 32 21.25 8.27 -23.34
CA GLY A 32 19.97 7.55 -23.44
C GLY A 32 19.05 7.68 -22.21
N ALA A 33 19.59 7.61 -20.99
CA ALA A 33 18.78 7.72 -19.77
C ALA A 33 18.39 9.16 -19.39
N ARG A 34 19.13 10.17 -19.86
CA ARG A 34 18.98 11.57 -19.43
C ARG A 34 17.55 12.11 -19.56
N TRP A 35 16.87 11.84 -20.67
CA TRP A 35 15.50 12.31 -20.89
C TRP A 35 14.49 11.61 -19.99
N MET A 36 14.70 10.31 -19.75
CA MET A 36 13.86 9.53 -18.85
C MET A 36 14.02 10.03 -17.40
N THR A 37 15.25 10.25 -16.95
CA THR A 37 15.54 10.79 -15.62
C THR A 37 14.96 12.19 -15.44
N LEU A 38 15.04 13.05 -16.46
CA LEU A 38 14.40 14.38 -16.44
C LEU A 38 12.88 14.28 -16.30
N ALA A 39 12.23 13.39 -17.05
CA ALA A 39 10.80 13.16 -16.93
C ALA A 39 10.40 12.76 -15.51
N TYR A 40 11.19 11.88 -14.87
CA TYR A 40 10.98 11.50 -13.49
C TYR A 40 11.11 12.66 -12.50
N VAL A 41 12.11 13.54 -12.66
CA VAL A 41 12.24 14.74 -11.81
C VAL A 41 10.99 15.60 -11.88
N ILE A 42 10.46 15.80 -13.10
CA ILE A 42 9.25 16.59 -13.32
C ILE A 42 8.04 15.91 -12.67
N ILE A 43 7.84 14.61 -12.91
CA ILE A 43 6.72 13.84 -12.35
C ILE A 43 6.76 13.84 -10.82
N TYR A 44 7.91 13.58 -10.21
CA TYR A 44 8.06 13.61 -8.75
C TYR A 44 7.77 14.99 -8.17
N SER A 45 8.23 16.05 -8.84
CA SER A 45 7.97 17.43 -8.43
C SER A 45 6.49 17.79 -8.53
N LEU A 46 5.82 17.37 -9.61
CA LEU A 46 4.39 17.58 -9.81
C LEU A 46 3.55 16.84 -8.77
N ILE A 47 3.91 15.60 -8.45
CA ILE A 47 3.21 14.82 -7.41
C ILE A 47 3.48 15.40 -6.03
N ALA A 48 4.71 15.82 -5.74
CA ALA A 48 5.02 16.52 -4.49
C ALA A 48 4.17 17.78 -4.32
N TYR A 49 4.03 18.57 -5.39
CA TYR A 49 3.13 19.72 -5.43
C TYR A 49 1.67 19.28 -5.19
N PHE A 50 1.20 18.27 -5.90
CA PHE A 50 -0.18 17.79 -5.75
C PHE A 50 -0.46 17.28 -4.33
N VAL A 51 0.46 16.56 -3.69
CA VAL A 51 0.35 16.15 -2.28
C VAL A 51 0.18 17.37 -1.37
N PHE A 52 0.93 18.45 -1.63
CA PHE A 52 0.90 19.65 -0.81
C PHE A 52 -0.47 20.35 -0.89
N PHE A 53 -0.95 20.60 -2.12
CA PHE A 53 -2.17 21.39 -2.38
C PHE A 53 -3.46 20.57 -2.40
N GLN A 54 -3.39 19.29 -2.77
CA GLN A 54 -4.54 18.42 -3.07
C GLN A 54 -4.31 17.02 -2.49
N TRP A 55 -4.58 16.85 -1.20
CA TRP A 55 -4.50 15.52 -0.57
C TRP A 55 -5.65 14.64 -1.07
N LYS A 56 -5.34 13.64 -1.89
CA LYS A 56 -6.29 12.64 -2.42
C LYS A 56 -5.80 11.23 -2.12
N ARG A 57 -6.72 10.32 -1.79
CA ARG A 57 -6.44 8.93 -1.36
C ARG A 57 -5.53 8.16 -2.34
N GLY A 58 -5.68 8.39 -3.66
CA GLY A 58 -4.89 7.73 -4.70
C GLY A 58 -3.41 8.13 -4.79
N VAL A 59 -3.00 9.23 -4.17
CA VAL A 59 -1.63 9.73 -4.29
C VAL A 59 -0.61 8.86 -3.53
N LEU A 60 -1.07 8.13 -2.51
CA LEU A 60 -0.27 7.15 -1.76
C LEU A 60 0.14 5.96 -2.65
N ALA A 61 -0.79 5.42 -3.43
CA ALA A 61 -0.53 4.29 -4.32
C ALA A 61 0.34 4.74 -5.50
N LEU A 62 0.04 5.92 -6.06
CA LEU A 62 0.80 6.48 -7.15
C LEU A 62 2.27 6.72 -6.77
N SER A 63 2.51 7.27 -5.58
CA SER A 63 3.88 7.49 -5.08
C SER A 63 4.62 6.19 -4.84
N ALA A 64 3.97 5.16 -4.26
CA ALA A 64 4.57 3.85 -4.08
C ALA A 64 4.95 3.18 -5.41
N GLY A 65 4.03 3.23 -6.39
CA GLY A 65 4.26 2.65 -7.72
C GLY A 65 5.42 3.32 -8.46
N LEU A 66 5.47 4.66 -8.41
CA LEU A 66 6.58 5.41 -9.02
C LEU A 66 7.92 5.20 -8.32
N ALA A 67 7.91 5.06 -6.99
CA ALA A 67 9.09 4.74 -6.20
C ALA A 67 9.66 3.38 -6.59
N LEU A 68 8.80 2.37 -6.62
CA LEU A 68 9.17 1.03 -7.01
C LEU A 68 9.66 0.97 -8.46
N MET A 69 8.96 1.62 -9.39
CA MET A 69 9.35 1.66 -10.81
C MET A 69 10.71 2.35 -11.01
N PHE A 70 10.93 3.49 -10.37
CA PHE A 70 12.22 4.19 -10.47
C PHE A 70 13.37 3.39 -9.84
N ALA A 71 13.14 2.82 -8.65
CA ALA A 71 14.13 1.98 -7.98
C ALA A 71 14.53 0.78 -8.84
N ALA A 72 13.56 0.10 -9.45
CA ALA A 72 13.79 -1.05 -10.32
C ALA A 72 14.60 -0.70 -11.57
N MET A 73 14.42 0.49 -12.15
CA MET A 73 15.19 0.94 -13.31
C MET A 73 16.65 1.25 -12.96
N VAL A 74 16.90 1.81 -11.78
CA VAL A 74 18.21 2.35 -11.42
C VAL A 74 19.07 1.33 -10.67
N ALA A 75 18.48 0.45 -9.86
CA ALA A 75 19.22 -0.50 -9.04
C ALA A 75 20.19 -1.40 -9.83
N PRO A 76 19.86 -1.94 -11.02
CA PRO A 76 20.81 -2.73 -11.80
C PRO A 76 22.03 -1.93 -12.30
N GLY A 77 21.88 -0.61 -12.45
CA GLY A 77 22.93 0.28 -12.94
C GLY A 77 23.91 0.76 -11.87
N LEU A 78 23.68 0.42 -10.60
CA LEU A 78 24.49 0.88 -9.45
C LEU A 78 25.98 0.53 -9.57
N PRO A 79 26.35 -0.75 -9.86
CA PRO A 79 27.76 -1.14 -9.95
C PRO A 79 28.52 -0.34 -11.02
N GLY A 80 27.83 0.00 -12.12
CA GLY A 80 28.42 0.74 -13.24
C GLY A 80 28.93 2.14 -12.89
N TRP A 81 28.45 2.76 -11.81
CA TRP A 81 29.01 4.04 -11.33
C TRP A 81 30.38 3.86 -10.67
N PHE A 82 30.55 2.81 -9.87
CA PHE A 82 31.81 2.52 -9.19
C PHE A 82 32.86 1.95 -10.15
N GLU A 83 32.44 1.30 -11.23
CA GLU A 83 33.36 0.83 -12.27
C GLU A 83 34.05 1.98 -13.02
N ARG A 84 33.38 3.14 -13.12
CA ARG A 84 33.87 4.36 -13.79
C ARG A 84 34.94 5.15 -13.03
N THR A 85 35.36 4.64 -11.88
CA THR A 85 36.49 5.17 -11.10
C THR A 85 37.85 4.88 -11.72
N LYS A 86 37.89 3.93 -12.67
CA LYS A 86 39.11 3.60 -13.40
C LYS A 86 39.48 4.69 -14.39
N ASP A 87 40.75 4.76 -14.75
CA ASP A 87 41.22 5.72 -15.76
C ASP A 87 40.57 5.47 -17.13
N GLY A 88 40.31 6.56 -17.88
CA GLY A 88 39.80 6.50 -19.26
C GLY A 88 38.30 6.75 -19.44
N TYR A 89 37.54 7.00 -18.37
CA TYR A 89 36.14 7.42 -18.46
C TYR A 89 36.00 8.94 -18.61
N ALA A 90 34.93 9.38 -19.28
CA ALA A 90 34.62 10.79 -19.46
C ALA A 90 34.34 11.49 -18.13
N SER A 91 34.92 12.68 -17.93
CA SER A 91 34.67 13.49 -16.75
C SER A 91 33.22 14.00 -16.70
N SER A 92 32.53 13.65 -15.63
CA SER A 92 31.24 14.24 -15.24
C SER A 92 31.46 15.45 -14.34
N LEU A 93 30.40 16.23 -14.11
CA LEU A 93 30.46 17.39 -13.21
C LEU A 93 30.72 16.97 -11.76
N LEU A 94 30.18 15.82 -11.36
CA LEU A 94 30.50 15.15 -10.10
C LEU A 94 31.33 13.88 -10.35
N PRO A 95 32.25 13.52 -9.41
CA PRO A 95 32.96 12.26 -9.46
C PRO A 95 32.00 11.07 -9.53
N ALA A 96 32.38 10.02 -10.25
CA ALA A 96 31.54 8.84 -10.45
C ALA A 96 31.16 8.15 -9.13
N GLU A 97 32.04 8.18 -8.13
CA GLU A 97 31.83 7.65 -6.78
C GLU A 97 30.70 8.39 -6.05
N VAL A 98 30.70 9.72 -6.16
CA VAL A 98 29.66 10.57 -5.57
C VAL A 98 28.32 10.30 -6.25
N LEU A 99 28.31 10.17 -7.58
CA LEU A 99 27.10 9.81 -8.32
C LEU A 99 26.59 8.41 -7.95
N GLY A 100 27.48 7.44 -7.78
CA GLY A 100 27.15 6.10 -7.29
C GLY A 100 26.53 6.13 -5.89
N LEU A 101 27.15 6.88 -4.96
CA LEU A 101 26.63 7.05 -3.60
C LEU A 101 25.26 7.72 -3.57
N LEU A 102 25.09 8.81 -4.32
CA LEU A 102 23.79 9.48 -4.46
C LEU A 102 22.74 8.51 -5.00
N THR A 103 23.11 7.67 -5.96
CA THR A 103 22.20 6.67 -6.53
C THR A 103 21.81 5.60 -5.50
N VAL A 104 22.74 5.12 -4.68
CA VAL A 104 22.45 4.20 -3.55
C VAL A 104 21.46 4.85 -2.58
N LEU A 105 21.69 6.12 -2.22
CA LEU A 105 20.79 6.87 -1.34
C LEU A 105 19.39 7.00 -1.95
N ILE A 106 19.29 7.24 -3.26
CA ILE A 106 17.99 7.30 -3.94
C ILE A 106 17.26 5.96 -3.83
N VAL A 107 17.93 4.83 -4.06
CA VAL A 107 17.30 3.49 -3.95
C VAL A 107 16.80 3.25 -2.52
N MET A 108 17.62 3.55 -1.51
CA MET A 108 17.21 3.45 -0.10
C MET A 108 16.00 4.34 0.19
N LEU A 109 16.00 5.56 -0.34
CA LEU A 109 14.89 6.50 -0.18
C LEU A 109 13.61 6.00 -0.87
N GLN A 110 13.71 5.34 -2.02
CA GLN A 110 12.56 4.73 -2.69
C GLN A 110 11.95 3.60 -1.86
N VAL A 111 12.78 2.76 -1.24
CA VAL A 111 12.29 1.71 -0.33
C VAL A 111 11.56 2.32 0.86
N LEU A 112 12.11 3.39 1.45
CA LEU A 112 11.44 4.12 2.54
C LEU A 112 10.12 4.74 2.08
N LEU A 113 10.06 5.30 0.87
CA LEU A 113 8.83 5.88 0.31
C LEU A 113 7.75 4.81 0.10
N VAL A 114 8.12 3.63 -0.43
CA VAL A 114 7.19 2.50 -0.56
C VAL A 114 6.68 2.05 0.81
N ALA A 115 7.58 1.87 1.78
CA ALA A 115 7.19 1.47 3.13
C ALA A 115 6.26 2.50 3.79
N ALA A 116 6.57 3.79 3.67
CA ALA A 116 5.73 4.87 4.18
C ALA A 116 4.33 4.89 3.53
N SER A 117 4.23 4.60 2.23
CA SER A 117 2.94 4.48 1.55
C SER A 117 2.13 3.29 2.07
N ILE A 118 2.74 2.11 2.26
CA ILE A 118 2.07 0.93 2.83
C ILE A 118 1.54 1.24 4.24
N LEU A 119 2.38 1.84 5.10
CA LEU A 119 1.99 2.26 6.44
C LEU A 119 0.87 3.33 6.41
N GLY A 120 0.88 4.18 5.39
CA GLY A 120 -0.17 5.17 5.17
C GLY A 120 -1.53 4.53 4.85
N PHE A 121 -1.53 3.44 4.09
CA PHE A 121 -2.75 2.69 3.77
C PHE A 121 -3.36 1.98 4.97
N GLN A 122 -2.53 1.51 5.91
CA GLN A 122 -2.99 0.79 7.10
C GLN A 122 -3.72 1.67 8.12
N GLN A 123 -3.82 2.99 7.93
CA GLN A 123 -4.51 3.90 8.86
C GLN A 123 -6.04 3.82 8.84
N GLY A 124 -6.62 2.75 8.27
CA GLY A 124 -8.03 2.36 8.49
C GLY A 124 -9.02 3.45 8.08
N TRP A 125 -8.96 3.90 6.83
CA TRP A 125 -9.90 4.88 6.26
C TRP A 125 -11.02 4.23 5.44
N ASP A 126 -11.08 2.90 5.47
CA ASP A 126 -12.07 2.03 4.82
C ASP A 126 -13.36 1.86 5.64
N VAL A 127 -13.44 2.50 6.81
CA VAL A 127 -14.73 2.70 7.47
C VAL A 127 -15.39 3.89 6.79
N GLU A 128 -16.05 3.61 5.67
CA GLU A 128 -17.21 4.39 5.26
C GLU A 128 -18.21 4.24 6.41
N VAL A 129 -18.23 5.23 7.31
CA VAL A 129 -19.34 5.38 8.24
C VAL A 129 -20.53 5.58 7.33
N GLU A 130 -21.43 4.60 7.30
CA GLU A 130 -22.76 4.79 6.74
C GLU A 130 -23.33 6.01 7.47
N GLU A 131 -23.30 7.17 6.81
CA GLU A 131 -24.20 8.24 7.18
C GLU A 131 -25.58 7.66 6.91
N ARG A 132 -26.18 7.07 7.96
CA ARG A 132 -27.62 6.81 8.02
C ARG A 132 -28.26 8.03 7.36
N SER A 133 -28.90 7.83 6.22
CA SER A 133 -29.43 8.93 5.43
C SER A 133 -30.39 9.71 6.33
N GLN A 134 -30.55 11.02 6.15
CA GLN A 134 -31.56 11.77 6.94
C GLN A 134 -32.95 11.12 6.81
N GLN A 135 -33.20 10.45 5.69
CA GLN A 135 -34.38 9.65 5.42
C GLN A 135 -34.57 8.50 6.44
N ASP A 136 -33.53 7.74 6.76
CA ASP A 136 -33.58 6.69 7.80
C ASP A 136 -33.65 7.24 9.25
N ARG A 137 -33.60 8.57 9.46
CA ARG A 137 -33.93 9.20 10.75
C ARG A 137 -35.35 9.74 10.77
N GLU A 138 -35.82 10.28 9.65
CA GLU A 138 -37.18 10.77 9.51
C GLU A 138 -38.20 9.62 9.58
N ASP A 139 -37.85 8.44 9.04
CA ASP A 139 -38.70 7.24 9.10
C ASP A 139 -38.84 6.65 10.53
N GLU A 140 -37.90 6.91 11.45
CA GLU A 140 -38.04 6.52 12.87
C GLU A 140 -38.83 7.54 13.70
N ASP A 141 -38.86 8.82 13.27
CA ASP A 141 -39.59 9.89 13.96
C ASP A 141 -41.06 10.01 13.48
N GLU A 142 -41.43 9.42 12.32
CA GLU A 142 -42.82 9.38 11.82
C GLU A 142 -43.66 8.23 12.39
N ASP A 143 -43.05 7.18 12.95
CA ASP A 143 -43.74 6.03 13.52
C ASP A 143 -44.19 6.21 15.00
N ASP A 144 -43.85 7.34 15.65
CA ASP A 144 -44.20 7.62 17.07
C ASP A 144 -45.35 8.65 17.25
N TYR A 145 -46.14 8.91 16.21
CA TYR A 145 -47.35 9.71 16.32
C TYR A 145 -48.59 8.92 15.87
N ASP A 146 -49.15 8.13 16.78
CA ASP A 146 -50.55 7.70 16.67
C ASP A 146 -51.44 8.95 16.60
N GLU A 147 -52.29 9.03 15.56
CA GLU A 147 -53.20 10.14 15.26
C GLU A 147 -54.28 10.38 16.35
N ASP A 148 -54.25 9.61 17.46
CA ASP A 148 -55.24 9.59 18.53
C ASP A 148 -54.72 9.99 19.94
N GLY A 149 -53.45 10.38 20.10
CA GLY A 149 -52.98 11.03 21.34
C GLY A 149 -53.09 10.18 22.62
N HIS A 150 -52.85 8.86 22.52
CA HIS A 150 -52.82 7.97 23.67
C HIS A 150 -51.40 7.40 23.89
N GLU A 151 -50.73 7.84 24.97
CA GLU A 151 -49.49 7.23 25.48
C GLU A 151 -49.72 5.74 25.76
N ASN A 152 -49.18 4.86 24.93
CA ASN A 152 -49.28 3.42 25.14
C ASN A 152 -48.04 2.92 25.91
N GLY A 153 -48.13 3.04 27.23
CA GLY A 153 -47.17 2.44 28.15
C GLY A 153 -47.35 0.92 28.23
N SER A 154 -46.65 0.17 27.38
CA SER A 154 -46.31 -1.23 27.67
C SER A 154 -45.12 -1.68 26.83
N GLY A 155 -43.91 -1.48 27.38
CA GLY A 155 -42.70 -2.12 26.90
C GLY A 155 -42.78 -3.63 27.11
N GLU A 156 -43.30 -4.32 26.10
CA GLU A 156 -43.24 -5.77 25.98
C GLU A 156 -41.94 -6.12 25.26
N TYR A 157 -40.94 -6.52 26.04
CA TYR A 157 -39.68 -7.04 25.51
C TYR A 157 -39.97 -8.34 24.75
N HIS A 158 -39.96 -8.28 23.42
CA HIS A 158 -39.89 -9.47 22.58
C HIS A 158 -38.54 -10.15 22.84
N GLN A 159 -38.59 -11.21 23.62
CA GLN A 159 -37.48 -12.13 23.84
C GLN A 159 -37.35 -12.98 22.56
N ASP A 160 -36.32 -12.68 21.78
CA ASP A 160 -36.00 -13.35 20.52
C ASP A 160 -35.46 -14.76 20.82
N GLU A 161 -36.34 -15.76 20.80
CA GLU A 161 -36.02 -17.20 20.97
C GLU A 161 -35.42 -17.80 19.68
N GLY A 162 -34.42 -17.16 19.09
CA GLY A 162 -33.80 -17.57 17.82
C GLY A 162 -32.45 -18.30 17.93
N SER A 163 -31.95 -18.60 19.14
CA SER A 163 -30.53 -18.97 19.34
C SER A 163 -30.24 -20.46 19.57
N ALA A 164 -31.24 -21.35 19.70
CA ALA A 164 -30.98 -22.73 20.10
C ALA A 164 -30.65 -23.69 18.93
N ASP A 165 -31.13 -23.42 17.72
CA ASP A 165 -30.98 -24.37 16.60
C ASP A 165 -29.68 -24.20 15.81
N GLN A 166 -29.01 -23.06 15.93
CA GLN A 166 -27.80 -22.77 15.13
C GLN A 166 -26.52 -23.37 15.73
N GLU A 167 -26.50 -23.65 17.04
CA GLU A 167 -25.34 -24.25 17.72
C GLU A 167 -25.22 -25.75 17.41
N HIS A 168 -26.33 -26.44 17.14
CA HIS A 168 -26.32 -27.86 16.77
C HIS A 168 -25.80 -28.12 15.34
N ALA A 169 -25.95 -27.16 14.43
CA ALA A 169 -25.48 -27.31 13.04
C ALA A 169 -23.95 -27.18 12.89
N TYR A 170 -23.28 -26.47 13.81
CA TYR A 170 -21.83 -26.30 13.78
C TYR A 170 -21.05 -27.48 14.39
N ALA A 171 -21.63 -28.17 15.37
CA ALA A 171 -20.98 -29.31 16.02
C ALA A 171 -20.89 -30.56 15.10
N ASP A 172 -21.86 -30.79 14.22
CA ASP A 172 -21.87 -31.96 13.32
C ASP A 172 -20.84 -31.82 12.17
N ALA A 173 -20.50 -30.58 11.79
CA ALA A 173 -19.53 -30.33 10.72
C ALA A 173 -18.08 -30.59 11.12
N GLU A 174 -17.73 -30.48 12.41
CA GLU A 174 -16.37 -30.80 12.90
C GLU A 174 -16.13 -32.31 13.01
N HIS A 175 -17.13 -33.11 13.36
CA HIS A 175 -16.96 -34.56 13.46
C HIS A 175 -16.77 -35.25 12.09
N GLY A 176 -17.37 -34.74 11.01
CA GLY A 176 -17.17 -35.28 9.66
C GLY A 176 -15.75 -35.07 9.11
N ARG A 177 -15.12 -33.92 9.41
CA ARG A 177 -13.75 -33.62 8.92
C ARG A 177 -12.66 -34.41 9.62
N ALA A 178 -12.85 -34.82 10.86
CA ALA A 178 -11.87 -35.64 11.59
C ALA A 178 -11.79 -37.07 11.04
N SER A 179 -12.91 -37.65 10.57
CA SER A 179 -12.90 -39.01 10.00
C SER A 179 -12.29 -39.10 8.61
N GLU A 180 -12.32 -38.02 7.83
CA GLU A 180 -11.79 -38.03 6.45
C GLU A 180 -10.25 -37.92 6.43
N ALA A 181 -9.67 -37.20 7.39
CA ALA A 181 -8.22 -37.07 7.52
C ALA A 181 -7.52 -38.36 7.98
N GLU A 182 -8.21 -39.26 8.68
CA GLU A 182 -7.64 -40.55 9.08
C GLU A 182 -7.65 -41.59 7.93
N HIS A 183 -8.53 -41.45 6.93
CA HIS A 183 -8.59 -42.38 5.81
C HIS A 183 -7.53 -42.10 4.73
N GLU A 184 -7.16 -40.83 4.51
CA GLU A 184 -6.08 -40.48 3.54
C GLU A 184 -4.66 -40.81 4.04
N ALA A 185 -4.47 -40.99 5.36
CA ALA A 185 -3.16 -41.33 5.92
C ALA A 185 -2.74 -42.80 5.69
N ASP A 186 -3.70 -43.71 5.46
CA ASP A 186 -3.43 -45.14 5.30
C ASP A 186 -3.11 -45.55 3.84
N GLU A 187 -3.62 -44.80 2.84
CA GLU A 187 -3.35 -45.11 1.42
C GLU A 187 -1.94 -44.67 0.94
N GLY A 188 -1.27 -43.77 1.65
CA GLY A 188 0.01 -43.17 1.21
C GLY A 188 1.27 -44.02 1.41
N THR A 189 1.22 -45.11 2.18
CA THR A 189 2.42 -45.86 2.61
C THR A 189 2.73 -47.12 1.80
N GLY A 190 1.90 -47.47 0.81
CA GLY A 190 2.04 -48.71 0.03
C GLY A 190 2.90 -48.66 -1.24
N GLN A 191 3.21 -47.48 -1.79
CA GLN A 191 3.77 -47.39 -3.16
C GLN A 191 5.30 -47.26 -3.29
N SER A 192 6.05 -47.11 -2.20
CA SER A 192 7.50 -46.84 -2.26
C SER A 192 8.41 -48.08 -2.25
N ARG A 193 7.88 -49.30 -2.53
CA ARG A 193 8.67 -50.55 -2.51
C ARG A 193 8.84 -51.29 -3.84
N GLN A 194 8.41 -50.73 -4.97
CA GLN A 194 8.71 -51.29 -6.30
C GLN A 194 9.32 -50.22 -7.20
N GLN A 195 10.64 -50.08 -7.14
CA GLN A 195 11.52 -49.73 -8.26
C GLN A 195 12.96 -49.86 -7.77
N GLY A 196 13.41 -51.12 -7.73
CA GLY A 196 14.81 -51.49 -7.92
C GLY A 196 14.99 -51.96 -9.36
#